data_AF-A0ABD4XW27-F1
#
_entry.id   AF-A0ABD4XW27-F1
#
_cell.length_a   1.000
_cell.length_b   1.000
_cell.length_c   1.000
_cell.angle_alpha   90.00
_cell.angle_beta   90.00
_cell.angle_gamma   90.00
#
_symmetry.space_group_name_H-M   'P 1'
#
loop_
_entity.id
_entity.type
_entity.pdbx_description
1 polymer ?
#
loop_
_entity_poly.entity_id
_entity_poly.type
_entity_poly.pdbx_seq_one_letter_code
_entity_poly.pdbx_strand_id
1 'polypeptide(L)'
;MSDLFWRGVACALARYPRLLNRLLQVAYRNPYFHLPGYMERWWLLPAPPKEDEAHDYPGALPRLTRLANRLGVAARFHRILRADQGRHGHSHPWPFRTLILQGWYIEEIYNRTGELVGERRLRAGMTAYKTPDEFHRIRAISPGGVLTLVIHGKPTGKGWFFNRGGELIPWRVYLGLERKS
;
A
#
# COMPACT_ATOMS: atom_id res chain seq x y z
N MET A 1 6.61 10.30 14.68
CA MET A 1 7.31 10.99 13.57
C MET A 1 6.36 11.96 12.92
N SER A 2 6.78 13.20 12.68
CA SER A 2 5.93 14.25 12.11
C SER A 2 5.68 14.03 10.61
N ASP A 3 4.58 14.57 10.09
CA ASP A 3 4.28 14.54 8.65
C ASP A 3 5.32 15.31 7.81
N LEU A 4 5.97 16.32 8.39
CA LEU A 4 7.07 17.05 7.77
C LEU A 4 8.26 16.14 7.43
N PHE A 5 8.64 15.26 8.36
CA PHE A 5 9.70 14.29 8.12
C PHE A 5 9.38 13.41 6.91
N TRP A 6 8.18 12.82 6.89
CA TRP A 6 7.76 11.93 5.82
C TRP A 6 7.61 12.62 4.47
N ARG A 7 7.14 13.88 4.48
CA ARG A 7 7.11 14.72 3.29
C ARG A 7 8.52 15.00 2.78
N GLY A 8 9.47 15.27 3.67
CA GLY A 8 10.89 15.40 3.31
C GLY A 8 11.44 14.14 2.62
N VAL A 9 11.17 12.96 3.19
CA VAL A 9 11.55 11.67 2.59
C VAL A 9 10.91 11.47 1.22
N ALA A 10 9.60 11.70 1.10
CA ALA A 10 8.88 11.59 -0.18
C ALA A 10 9.46 12.55 -1.23
N CYS A 11 9.69 13.82 -0.87
CA CYS A 11 10.30 14.82 -1.75
C CYS A 11 11.71 14.40 -2.20
N ALA A 12 12.55 13.92 -1.29
CA ALA A 12 13.90 13.48 -1.63
C ALA A 12 13.87 12.29 -2.60
N LEU A 13 13.08 11.26 -2.32
CA LEU A 13 12.97 10.08 -3.18
C LEU A 13 12.35 10.42 -4.55
N ALA A 14 11.39 11.35 -4.61
CA ALA A 14 10.82 11.83 -5.86
C ALA A 14 11.79 12.71 -6.67
N ARG A 15 12.65 13.50 -6.00
CA ARG A 15 13.57 14.45 -6.66
C ARG A 15 14.89 13.81 -7.10
N TYR A 16 15.36 12.76 -6.42
CA TYR A 16 16.66 12.14 -6.68
C TYR A 16 16.50 10.74 -7.31
N PRO A 17 16.37 10.63 -8.65
CA PRO A 17 16.08 9.37 -9.32
C PRO A 17 17.17 8.31 -9.13
N ARG A 18 18.44 8.71 -8.97
CA ARG A 18 19.53 7.77 -8.69
C ARG A 18 19.34 7.02 -7.36
N LEU A 19 18.84 7.72 -6.33
CA LEU A 19 18.55 7.12 -5.03
C LEU A 19 17.35 6.17 -5.15
N LEU A 20 16.27 6.63 -5.78
CA LEU A 20 15.08 5.83 -6.02
C LEU A 20 15.41 4.55 -6.81
N ASN A 21 16.18 4.66 -7.89
CA ASN A 21 16.54 3.52 -8.74
C ASN A 21 17.38 2.49 -8.00
N ARG A 22 18.27 2.90 -7.09
CA ARG A 22 19.01 1.96 -6.23
C ARG A 22 18.07 1.17 -5.32
N LEU A 23 17.08 1.84 -4.72
CA LEU A 23 16.09 1.16 -3.87
C LEU A 23 15.18 0.22 -4.68
N LEU A 24 14.78 0.63 -5.90
CA LEU A 24 14.01 -0.21 -6.81
C LEU A 24 14.80 -1.44 -7.25
N GLN A 25 16.10 -1.30 -7.58
CA GLN A 25 16.96 -2.44 -7.94
C GLN A 25 17.04 -3.48 -6.81
N VAL A 26 17.09 -3.03 -5.56
CA VAL A 26 17.02 -3.89 -4.37
C VAL A 26 15.65 -4.56 -4.29
N ALA A 27 14.57 -3.80 -4.46
CA ALA A 27 13.21 -4.30 -4.32
C ALA A 27 12.79 -5.28 -5.44
N TYR A 28 13.20 -5.04 -6.69
CA TYR A 28 12.86 -5.88 -7.85
C TYR A 28 13.36 -7.33 -7.73
N ARG A 29 14.32 -7.59 -6.85
CA ARG A 29 14.75 -8.95 -6.50
C ARG A 29 13.73 -9.71 -5.63
N ASN A 30 12.72 -9.02 -5.11
CA ASN A 30 11.72 -9.54 -4.18
C ASN A 30 10.29 -9.18 -4.64
N PRO A 31 9.82 -9.68 -5.80
CA PRO A 31 8.45 -9.45 -6.27
C PRO A 31 7.43 -10.08 -5.31
N TYR A 32 6.36 -9.36 -5.01
CA TYR A 32 5.30 -9.78 -4.10
C TYR A 32 3.95 -9.76 -4.80
N PHE A 33 3.35 -10.92 -5.06
CA PHE A 33 1.97 -11.09 -5.53
C PHE A 33 1.50 -9.95 -6.46
N HIS A 34 1.96 -9.91 -7.71
CA HIS A 34 1.45 -8.89 -8.63
C HIS A 34 -0.05 -9.08 -8.88
N LEU A 35 -0.79 -7.98 -8.98
CA LEU A 35 -2.20 -7.97 -9.36
C LEU A 35 -2.26 -7.58 -10.84
N PRO A 36 -2.42 -8.55 -11.77
CA PRO A 36 -2.28 -8.31 -13.21
C PRO A 36 -3.18 -7.17 -13.69
N GLY A 37 -2.60 -6.23 -14.45
CA GLY A 37 -3.32 -5.07 -15.00
C GLY A 37 -3.81 -4.05 -13.96
N TYR A 38 -3.43 -4.18 -12.69
CA TYR A 38 -3.84 -3.27 -11.63
C TYR A 38 -2.66 -2.74 -10.82
N MET A 39 -1.87 -3.61 -10.20
CA MET A 39 -0.80 -3.18 -9.29
C MET A 39 0.34 -4.19 -9.22
N GLU A 40 1.55 -3.73 -9.53
CA GLU A 40 2.78 -4.49 -9.31
C GLU A 40 3.37 -4.09 -7.94
N ARG A 41 3.97 -5.05 -7.24
CA ARG A 41 4.40 -4.85 -5.85
C ARG A 41 5.72 -5.58 -5.59
N TRP A 42 6.65 -4.92 -4.92
CA TRP A 42 7.98 -5.47 -4.62
C TRP A 42 8.40 -5.11 -3.21
N TRP A 43 8.89 -6.07 -2.44
CA TRP A 43 9.37 -5.82 -1.09
C TRP A 43 10.69 -5.07 -1.10
N LEU A 44 10.74 -3.97 -0.35
CA LEU A 44 12.01 -3.36 0.05
C LEU A 44 12.47 -3.93 1.40
N LEU A 45 11.52 -4.03 2.35
CA LEU A 45 11.66 -4.66 3.65
C LEU A 45 10.50 -5.65 3.83
N PRO A 46 10.70 -6.94 3.53
CA PRO A 46 9.66 -7.96 3.64
C PRO A 46 9.11 -8.08 5.07
N ALA A 47 7.79 -8.16 5.18
CA ALA A 47 7.14 -8.59 6.41
C ALA A 47 7.52 -10.05 6.72
N PRO A 48 7.54 -10.47 8.01
CA PRO A 48 7.72 -11.88 8.35
C PRO A 48 6.62 -12.72 7.67
N PRO A 49 6.97 -13.91 7.13
CA PRO A 49 5.97 -14.80 6.55
C PRO A 49 4.95 -15.20 7.61
N LYS A 50 3.70 -15.39 7.19
CA LYS A 50 2.70 -16.05 8.03
C LYS A 50 3.01 -17.55 8.08
N GLU A 51 2.60 -18.24 9.14
CA GLU A 51 2.87 -19.68 9.37
C GLU A 51 2.47 -20.56 8.18
N ASP A 52 1.46 -20.11 7.44
CA ASP A 52 0.80 -20.75 6.30
C ASP A 52 1.25 -20.21 4.92
N GLU A 53 2.13 -19.20 4.87
CA GLU A 53 2.69 -18.66 3.63
C GLU A 53 4.20 -18.98 3.52
N ALA A 54 4.54 -20.08 2.85
CA ALA A 54 5.93 -20.44 2.53
C ALA A 54 6.50 -19.55 1.41
N HIS A 55 6.83 -18.30 1.72
CA HIS A 55 7.62 -17.45 0.82
C HIS A 55 8.85 -16.93 1.55
N ASP A 56 10.01 -17.46 1.16
CA ASP A 56 11.31 -16.93 1.59
C ASP A 56 11.61 -15.68 0.76
N TYR A 57 11.35 -14.51 1.32
CA TYR A 57 11.94 -13.27 0.84
C TYR A 57 13.24 -13.10 1.62
N PRO A 58 14.39 -13.61 1.14
CA PRO A 58 15.65 -13.49 1.87
C PRO A 58 16.01 -12.02 2.15
N GLY A 59 15.36 -11.10 1.42
CA GLY A 59 15.44 -9.67 1.57
C GLY A 59 16.79 -9.22 1.07
N ALA A 60 16.82 -8.31 0.09
CA ALA A 60 18.09 -7.80 -0.40
C ALA A 60 18.87 -6.98 0.67
N LEU A 61 18.28 -6.75 1.85
CA LEU A 61 18.86 -6.12 3.03
C LEU A 61 18.54 -6.92 4.32
N PRO A 62 19.17 -8.08 4.59
CA PRO A 62 18.73 -9.01 5.64
C PRO A 62 18.82 -8.46 7.07
N ARG A 63 19.86 -7.67 7.38
CA ARG A 63 20.03 -7.06 8.70
C ARG A 63 18.98 -5.98 8.97
N LEU A 64 18.75 -5.11 7.97
CA LEU A 64 17.74 -4.05 8.08
C LEU A 64 16.33 -4.63 8.15
N THR A 65 16.05 -5.67 7.35
CA THR A 65 14.77 -6.40 7.37
C THR A 65 14.52 -7.01 8.75
N ARG A 66 15.50 -7.69 9.35
CA ARG A 66 15.37 -8.22 10.72
C ARG A 66 15.11 -7.14 11.76
N LEU A 67 15.79 -6.00 11.67
CA LEU A 67 15.56 -4.89 12.59
C LEU A 67 14.16 -4.30 12.40
N ALA A 68 13.74 -4.03 11.16
CA ALA A 68 12.42 -3.52 10.85
C ALA A 68 11.31 -4.46 11.34
N ASN A 69 11.49 -5.77 11.14
CA ASN A 69 10.54 -6.79 11.61
C ASN A 69 10.42 -6.83 13.13
N ARG A 70 11.53 -6.67 13.87
CA ARG A 70 11.49 -6.53 15.35
C ARG A 70 10.68 -5.31 15.78
N LEU A 71 10.76 -4.22 15.01
CA LEU A 71 9.98 -3.00 15.23
C LEU A 71 8.55 -3.08 14.65
N GLY A 72 8.18 -4.20 14.01
CA GLY A 72 6.86 -4.39 13.41
C GLY A 72 6.63 -3.55 12.15
N VAL A 73 7.69 -3.21 11.41
CA VAL A 73 7.64 -2.37 10.21
C VAL A 73 8.01 -3.20 8.98
N ALA A 74 7.21 -3.07 7.93
CA ALA A 74 7.50 -3.61 6.61
C ALA A 74 7.30 -2.53 5.54
N ALA A 75 7.99 -2.66 4.41
CA ALA A 75 7.96 -1.66 3.35
C ALA A 75 8.04 -2.28 1.96
N ARG A 76 7.21 -1.81 1.03
CA ARG A 76 7.14 -2.29 -0.35
C ARG A 76 6.84 -1.17 -1.33
N PHE A 77 7.40 -1.28 -2.53
CA PHE A 77 7.01 -0.44 -3.63
C PHE A 77 5.71 -0.94 -4.25
N HIS A 78 4.86 -0.01 -4.68
CA HIS A 78 3.73 -0.28 -5.56
C HIS A 78 3.89 0.49 -6.85
N ARG A 79 3.72 -0.18 -7.98
CA ARG A 79 3.40 0.48 -9.23
C ARG A 79 1.92 0.25 -9.53
N ILE A 80 1.14 1.32 -9.36
CA ILE A 80 -0.30 1.34 -9.59
C ILE A 80 -0.51 1.64 -11.07
N LEU A 81 -1.00 0.65 -11.80
CA LEU A 81 -1.19 0.71 -13.26
C LEU A 81 -2.59 1.20 -13.63
N ARG A 82 -3.55 1.09 -12.71
CA ARG A 82 -4.94 1.45 -12.92
C ARG A 82 -5.61 1.91 -11.62
N ALA A 83 -6.59 2.80 -11.74
CA ALA A 83 -7.51 3.13 -10.65
C ALA A 83 -8.35 1.92 -10.22
N ASP A 84 -8.91 1.97 -9.01
CA ASP A 84 -9.78 0.91 -8.48
C ASP A 84 -11.07 0.80 -9.31
N GLN A 85 -11.48 -0.43 -9.65
CA GLN A 85 -12.72 -0.68 -10.40
C GLN A 85 -13.94 -0.87 -9.51
N GLY A 86 -13.73 -1.26 -8.25
CA GLY A 86 -14.81 -1.49 -7.29
C GLY A 86 -15.57 -0.20 -6.98
N ARG A 87 -16.87 -0.30 -6.68
CA ARG A 87 -17.68 0.85 -6.28
C ARG A 87 -17.43 1.29 -4.84
N HIS A 88 -16.92 0.39 -4.00
CA HIS A 88 -16.82 0.56 -2.57
C HIS A 88 -15.37 0.82 -2.13
N GLY A 89 -15.19 1.66 -1.12
CA GLY A 89 -13.91 1.86 -0.46
C GLY A 89 -13.47 0.59 0.29
N HIS A 90 -12.17 0.33 0.31
CA HIS A 90 -11.57 -0.78 1.05
C HIS A 90 -10.74 -0.27 2.22
N SER A 91 -10.62 -1.09 3.26
CA SER A 91 -9.75 -0.86 4.41
C SER A 91 -8.49 -1.71 4.33
N HIS A 92 -7.58 -1.51 5.29
CA HIS A 92 -6.39 -2.31 5.44
C HIS A 92 -6.31 -2.89 6.87
N PRO A 93 -5.81 -4.13 7.02
CA PRO A 93 -5.68 -4.76 8.34
C PRO A 93 -4.62 -4.11 9.25
N TRP A 94 -3.79 -3.22 8.70
CA TRP A 94 -2.71 -2.50 9.38
C TRP A 94 -2.76 -1.01 9.06
N PRO A 95 -2.28 -0.14 9.97
CA PRO A 95 -1.98 1.23 9.60
C PRO A 95 -0.83 1.26 8.60
N PHE A 96 -0.88 2.21 7.68
CA PHE A 96 0.21 2.40 6.73
C PHE A 96 0.41 3.86 6.35
N ARG A 97 1.61 4.13 5.86
CA ARG A 97 1.98 5.37 5.22
C ARG A 97 2.37 5.10 3.78
N THR A 98 1.87 5.90 2.88
CA THR A 98 2.26 5.89 1.47
C THR A 98 3.08 7.14 1.17
N LEU A 99 4.19 6.98 0.45
CA LEU A 99 4.99 8.05 -0.14
C LEU A 99 4.78 8.01 -1.65
N ILE A 100 4.39 9.12 -2.27
CA ILE A 100 4.23 9.18 -3.72
C ILE A 100 5.56 9.58 -4.34
N LEU A 101 6.07 8.76 -5.25
CA LEU A 101 7.42 8.90 -5.79
C LEU A 101 7.40 9.37 -7.24
N GLN A 102 6.43 8.89 -8.02
CA GLN A 102 6.19 9.30 -9.41
C GLN A 102 4.70 9.28 -9.71
N GLY A 103 4.24 10.17 -10.59
CA GLY A 103 2.84 10.29 -10.97
C GLY A 103 1.96 10.94 -9.89
N TRP A 104 0.65 10.74 -10.01
CA TRP A 104 -0.35 11.20 -9.05
C TRP A 104 -1.58 10.29 -9.04
N TYR A 105 -2.33 10.29 -7.94
CA TYR A 105 -3.68 9.74 -7.89
C TYR A 105 -4.64 10.64 -7.12
N ILE A 106 -5.93 10.42 -7.35
CA ILE A 106 -7.04 10.96 -6.56
C ILE A 106 -7.65 9.79 -5.80
N GLU A 107 -7.72 9.92 -4.47
CA GLU A 107 -8.36 8.96 -3.58
C GLU A 107 -9.64 9.55 -2.98
N GLU A 108 -10.71 8.77 -3.02
CA GLU A 108 -11.95 9.00 -2.30
C GLU A 108 -11.87 8.33 -0.94
N ILE A 109 -12.39 8.99 0.09
CA ILE A 109 -12.35 8.53 1.49
C ILE A 109 -13.78 8.36 1.99
N TYR A 110 -14.05 7.20 2.56
CA TYR A 110 -15.34 6.82 3.07
C TYR A 110 -15.27 6.59 4.58
N ASN A 111 -16.33 6.97 5.28
CA ASN A 111 -16.49 6.65 6.69
C ASN A 111 -16.98 5.20 6.87
N ARG A 112 -17.28 4.81 8.12
CA ARG A 112 -17.75 3.46 8.45
C ARG A 112 -19.14 3.16 7.90
N THR A 113 -20.01 4.15 7.70
CA THR A 113 -21.34 3.97 7.08
C THR A 113 -21.28 3.89 5.55
N GLY A 114 -20.09 4.06 4.95
CA GLY A 114 -19.88 3.97 3.51
C GLY A 114 -20.15 5.28 2.77
N GLU A 115 -20.32 6.38 3.49
CA GLU A 115 -20.53 7.71 2.92
C GLU A 115 -19.19 8.34 2.53
N LEU A 116 -19.16 9.02 1.38
CA LEU A 116 -17.99 9.78 0.94
C LEU A 116 -17.81 11.00 1.86
N VAL A 117 -16.71 11.03 2.59
CA VAL A 117 -16.39 12.11 3.55
C VAL A 117 -15.25 13.01 3.07
N GLY A 118 -14.58 12.64 1.97
CA GLY A 118 -13.58 13.50 1.39
C GLY A 118 -12.89 12.91 0.17
N GLU A 119 -12.09 13.74 -0.46
CA GLU A 119 -11.22 13.39 -1.58
C GLU A 119 -9.82 13.98 -1.31
N ARG A 120 -8.77 13.23 -1.63
CA ARG A 120 -7.39 13.72 -1.57
C ARG A 120 -6.71 13.50 -2.91
N ARG A 121 -6.05 14.55 -3.43
CA ARG A 121 -5.14 14.44 -4.57
C ARG A 121 -3.70 14.35 -4.09
N LEU A 122 -3.03 13.24 -4.37
CA LEU A 122 -1.67 12.98 -3.95
C LEU A 122 -0.76 12.87 -5.17
N ARG A 123 0.35 13.61 -5.17
CA ARG A 123 1.34 13.63 -6.26
C ARG A 123 2.75 13.39 -5.72
N ALA A 124 3.69 13.10 -6.61
CA ALA A 124 5.11 12.89 -6.28
C ALA A 124 5.62 13.94 -5.26
N GLY A 125 6.30 13.46 -4.21
CA GLY A 125 6.76 14.26 -3.07
C GLY A 125 5.75 14.41 -1.92
N MET A 126 4.51 13.93 -2.09
CA MET A 126 3.50 13.92 -1.02
C MET A 126 3.47 12.57 -0.30
N THR A 127 2.83 12.57 0.87
CA THR A 127 2.60 11.39 1.69
C THR A 127 1.20 11.45 2.29
N ALA A 128 0.64 10.28 2.60
CA ALA A 128 -0.55 10.16 3.42
C ALA A 128 -0.39 9.00 4.40
N TYR A 129 -1.02 9.12 5.57
CA TYR A 129 -1.16 8.06 6.56
C TYR A 129 -2.60 7.58 6.59
N LYS A 130 -2.80 6.27 6.72
CA LYS A 130 -4.12 5.65 6.82
C LYS A 130 -4.17 4.71 8.01
N THR A 131 -5.31 4.73 8.67
CA THR A 131 -5.63 3.81 9.75
C THR A 131 -6.45 2.64 9.20
N PRO A 132 -6.53 1.52 9.95
CA PRO A 132 -7.42 0.42 9.59
C PRO A 132 -8.92 0.76 9.50
N ASP A 133 -9.33 1.92 10.04
CA ASP A 133 -10.72 2.38 10.05
C ASP A 133 -11.03 3.37 8.91
N GLU A 134 -10.02 3.82 8.16
CA GLU A 134 -10.20 4.63 6.96
C GLU A 134 -10.49 3.71 5.76
N PHE A 135 -11.65 3.89 5.13
CA PHE A 135 -11.98 3.21 3.88
C PHE A 135 -11.65 4.15 2.73
N HIS A 136 -11.00 3.64 1.69
CA HIS A 136 -10.63 4.49 0.58
C HIS A 136 -10.67 3.76 -0.76
N ARG A 137 -10.74 4.54 -1.83
CA ARG A 137 -10.70 4.07 -3.21
C ARG A 137 -9.85 5.00 -4.05
N ILE A 138 -8.93 4.47 -4.83
CA ILE A 138 -8.21 5.24 -5.84
C ILE A 138 -9.13 5.41 -7.05
N ARG A 139 -9.68 6.62 -7.23
CA ARG A 139 -10.65 6.93 -8.29
C ARG A 139 -9.98 7.20 -9.64
N ALA A 140 -8.83 7.89 -9.62
CA ALA A 140 -8.12 8.29 -10.83
C ALA A 140 -6.63 8.30 -10.59
N ILE A 141 -5.85 8.08 -11.66
CA ILE A 141 -4.39 8.09 -11.63
C ILE A 141 -3.83 8.86 -12.83
N SER A 142 -2.57 9.27 -12.74
CA SER A 142 -1.84 9.84 -13.88
C SER A 142 -1.66 8.83 -15.03
N PRO A 143 -1.62 9.30 -16.29
CA PRO A 143 -1.11 8.49 -17.40
C PRO A 143 0.27 7.91 -17.07
N GLY A 144 0.51 6.65 -17.46
CA GLY A 144 1.76 5.94 -17.16
C GLY A 144 1.84 5.31 -15.77
N GLY A 145 0.80 5.46 -14.93
CA GLY A 145 0.71 4.85 -13.61
C GLY A 145 1.28 5.74 -12.49
N VAL A 146 1.33 5.17 -11.28
CA VAL A 146 1.86 5.82 -10.07
C VAL A 146 2.85 4.89 -9.38
N LEU A 147 4.01 5.42 -8.99
CA LEU A 147 4.96 4.69 -8.15
C LEU A 147 4.87 5.21 -6.71
N THR A 148 4.66 4.32 -5.76
CA THR A 148 4.64 4.64 -4.33
C THR A 148 5.55 3.72 -3.53
N LEU A 149 5.98 4.18 -2.36
CA LEU A 149 6.54 3.35 -1.30
C LEU A 149 5.53 3.30 -0.16
N VAL A 150 5.03 2.10 0.13
CA VAL A 150 4.11 1.84 1.24
C VAL A 150 4.88 1.23 2.39
N ILE A 151 4.78 1.86 3.56
CA ILE A 151 5.36 1.43 4.82
C ILE A 151 4.20 1.11 5.76
N HIS A 152 4.12 -0.11 6.26
CA HIS A 152 3.02 -0.52 7.12
C HIS A 152 3.50 -1.18 8.42
N GLY A 153 2.63 -1.10 9.42
CA GLY A 153 2.83 -1.72 10.72
C GLY A 153 2.38 -3.17 10.79
N LYS A 154 2.30 -3.68 12.03
CA LYS A 154 1.68 -4.97 12.35
C LYS A 154 0.18 -4.94 12.07
N PRO A 155 -0.43 -6.08 11.69
CA PRO A 155 -1.88 -6.22 11.66
C PRO A 155 -2.48 -5.88 13.03
N THR A 156 -3.64 -5.22 13.02
CA THR A 156 -4.36 -4.83 14.25
C THR A 156 -5.39 -5.86 14.71
N GLY A 157 -5.40 -7.06 14.10
CA GLY A 157 -6.46 -8.05 14.25
C GLY A 157 -7.70 -7.76 13.40
N LYS A 158 -7.83 -6.55 12.86
CA LYS A 158 -8.84 -6.21 11.85
C LYS A 158 -8.51 -6.90 10.53
N GLY A 159 -9.52 -7.44 9.86
CA GLY A 159 -9.41 -8.01 8.52
C GLY A 159 -9.30 -6.96 7.41
N TRP A 160 -9.21 -7.42 6.16
CA TRP A 160 -9.29 -6.59 4.97
C TRP A 160 -10.71 -6.64 4.41
N PHE A 161 -11.40 -5.51 4.41
CA PHE A 161 -12.80 -5.40 4.03
C PHE A 161 -13.06 -4.36 2.95
N PHE A 162 -14.17 -4.53 2.22
CA PHE A 162 -14.84 -3.49 1.46
C PHE A 162 -16.07 -3.01 2.22
N ASN A 163 -16.36 -1.71 2.17
CA ASN A 163 -17.52 -1.11 2.82
C ASN A 163 -18.67 -0.91 1.82
N ARG A 164 -19.67 -1.79 1.87
CA ARG A 164 -20.90 -1.70 1.07
C ARG A 164 -22.00 -1.04 1.90
N GLY A 165 -21.99 0.29 1.97
CA GLY A 165 -23.04 1.06 2.64
C GLY A 165 -23.21 0.72 4.13
N GLY A 166 -22.11 0.54 4.84
CA GLY A 166 -22.07 0.18 6.26
C GLY A 166 -21.75 -1.29 6.52
N GLU A 167 -21.97 -2.15 5.53
CA GLU A 167 -21.65 -3.58 5.62
C GLU A 167 -20.19 -3.84 5.25
N LEU A 168 -19.45 -4.48 6.16
CA LEU A 168 -18.04 -4.81 5.95
C LEU A 168 -17.89 -6.21 5.37
N ILE A 169 -17.58 -6.27 4.08
CA ILE A 169 -17.49 -7.53 3.35
C ILE A 169 -16.02 -7.94 3.24
N PRO A 170 -15.62 -9.14 3.70
CA PRO A 170 -14.25 -9.61 3.54
C PRO A 170 -13.82 -9.57 2.08
N TRP A 171 -12.59 -9.15 1.79
CA TRP A 171 -12.14 -8.91 0.42
C TRP A 171 -12.25 -10.14 -0.50
N ARG A 172 -12.04 -11.36 0.01
CA ARG A 172 -12.18 -12.59 -0.79
C ARG A 172 -13.63 -12.82 -1.22
N VAL A 173 -14.58 -12.64 -0.30
CA VAL A 173 -16.03 -12.70 -0.58
C VAL A 173 -16.41 -11.61 -1.58
N TYR A 174 -15.96 -10.38 -1.34
CA TYR A 174 -16.29 -9.23 -2.18
C TYR A 174 -15.80 -9.39 -3.63
N LEU A 175 -14.62 -9.99 -3.82
CA LEU A 175 -14.05 -10.27 -5.14
C LEU A 175 -14.53 -11.61 -5.74
N GLY A 176 -15.41 -12.35 -5.06
CA GLY A 176 -15.91 -13.65 -5.53
C GLY A 176 -14.84 -14.75 -5.56
N LEU A 177 -13.81 -14.65 -4.72
CA LEU A 177 -12.68 -15.58 -4.67
C LEU A 177 -12.85 -16.71 -3.64
N GLU A 178 -13.91 -16.67 -2.82
CA GLU A 178 -14.29 -17.83 -2.01
C GLU A 178 -15.01 -18.84 -2.90
N ARG A 179 -14.47 -20.07 -2.97
CA ARG A 179 -15.19 -21.18 -3.59
C ARG A 179 -16.41 -21.49 -2.72
N LYS A 180 -17.60 -21.57 -3.34
CA LYS A 180 -18.73 -22.24 -2.71
C LYS A 180 -18.30 -23.69 -2.44
N SER A 181 -18.39 -24.11 -1.18
CA SER A 181 -18.26 -25.51 -0.76
C SER A 181 -19.35 -26.36 -1.41
#